data_AF-A0AAV8WXI6-F1
#
_entry.id   AF-A0AAV8WXI6-F1
#
_cell.length_a   1.000
_cell.length_b   1.000
_cell.length_c   1.000
_cell.angle_alpha   90.00
_cell.angle_beta   90.00
_cell.angle_gamma   90.00
#
_symmetry.space_group_name_H-M   'P 1'
#
loop_
_entity.id
_entity.type
_entity.pdbx_description
1 polymer ?
#
loop_
_entity_poly.entity_id
_entity_poly.type
_entity_poly.pdbx_seq_one_letter_code
_entity_poly.pdbx_strand_id
1 'polypeptide(L)' 'MSWTTFRIIVTCFRFFMFTKPVDTEEVPDYTTIIKQPMDLETMMTKVDFHRYECAKDFLNDIELICQNALEYNPAR' A
#
# COMPACT_ATOMS: atom_id res chain seq x y z
N MET A 1 -8.38 -0.77 -20.30
CA MET A 1 -8.70 -0.08 -19.03
C MET A 1 -8.59 1.41 -19.26
N SER A 2 -9.67 2.17 -19.04
CA SER A 2 -9.72 3.60 -19.35
C SER A 2 -9.07 4.43 -18.23
N TRP A 3 -8.36 5.50 -18.60
CA TRP A 3 -7.82 6.53 -17.69
C TRP A 3 -8.87 7.11 -16.73
N THR A 4 -10.15 7.02 -17.07
CA THR A 4 -11.27 7.43 -16.20
C THR A 4 -11.39 6.56 -14.94
N THR A 5 -11.14 5.26 -15.03
CA THR A 5 -11.18 4.34 -13.87
C THR A 5 -10.04 4.63 -12.90
N PHE A 6 -8.87 5.02 -13.43
CA PHE A 6 -7.69 5.36 -12.63
C PHE A 6 -7.91 6.62 -11.79
N ARG A 7 -8.61 7.63 -12.34
CA ARG A 7 -8.96 8.86 -11.59
C ARG A 7 -9.88 8.58 -10.42
N ILE A 8 -10.83 7.66 -10.53
CA ILE A 8 -11.81 7.35 -9.47
C ILE A 8 -11.14 6.65 -8.27
N ILE A 9 -10.13 5.81 -8.53
CA ILE A 9 -9.38 5.11 -7.48
C ILE A 9 -8.42 6.08 -6.76
N VAL A 10 -7.76 6.97 -7.52
CA VAL A 10 -6.80 7.95 -6.98
C VAL A 10 -7.49 9.11 -6.24
N THR A 11 -8.71 9.52 -6.62
CA THR A 11 -9.46 10.57 -5.89
C THR A 11 -10.25 10.05 -4.69
N CYS A 12 -10.30 8.74 -4.48
CA CYS A 12 -10.92 8.20 -3.28
C CYS A 12 -9.97 8.43 -2.10
N PHE A 13 -10.24 9.49 -1.32
CA PHE A 13 -9.40 9.97 -0.21
C PHE A 13 -8.96 8.86 0.77
N ARG A 14 -9.77 7.81 0.91
CA ARG A 14 -9.46 6.62 1.73
C ARG A 14 -8.27 5.80 1.24
N PHE A 15 -8.00 5.79 -0.07
CA PHE A 15 -6.92 5.02 -0.67
C PHE A 15 -5.67 5.86 -0.97
N PHE A 16 -5.81 7.18 -1.02
CA PHE A 16 -4.69 8.10 -1.24
C PHE A 16 -3.52 7.85 -0.27
N MET A 17 -3.82 7.56 0.99
CA MET A 17 -2.83 7.31 2.04
C MET A 17 -1.95 6.06 1.81
N PHE A 18 -2.34 5.19 0.88
CA PHE A 18 -1.58 3.97 0.55
C PHE A 18 -0.94 4.03 -0.84
N THR A 19 -1.05 5.17 -1.54
CA THR A 19 -0.53 5.31 -2.91
C THR A 19 0.98 5.42 -2.97
N LYS A 20 1.62 5.83 -1.87
CA LYS A 20 3.06 6.02 -1.73
C LYS A 20 3.55 5.37 -0.43
N PRO A 21 4.86 5.07 -0.33
CA PRO A 21 5.46 4.68 0.95
C PRO A 21 5.18 5.73 2.03
N VAL A 22 5.04 5.27 3.28
CA VAL A 22 4.94 6.20 4.43
C VAL A 22 6.26 6.96 4.58
N ASP A 23 6.16 8.27 4.69
CA ASP A 23 7.31 9.14 4.93
C ASP A 23 7.77 9.01 6.39
N THR A 24 8.94 8.42 6.60
CA THR A 24 9.51 8.21 7.93
C THR A 24 10.09 9.48 8.55
N GLU A 25 10.29 10.55 7.79
CA GLU A 25 10.64 11.86 8.37
C GLU A 25 9.41 12.50 9.02
N GLU A 26 8.22 12.33 8.41
CA GLU A 26 6.95 12.79 8.96
C GLU A 26 6.41 11.84 10.06
N VAL A 27 6.69 10.54 9.95
CA VAL A 27 6.22 9.49 10.87
C VAL A 27 7.39 8.63 11.38
N PRO A 28 8.20 9.15 12.33
CA PRO A 28 9.48 8.53 12.70
C PRO A 28 9.38 7.17 13.40
N ASP A 29 8.27 6.89 14.06
CA ASP A 29 8.01 5.63 14.75
C ASP A 29 7.44 4.54 13.84
N TYR A 30 7.05 4.86 12.60
CA TYR A 30 6.39 3.92 11.70
C TYR A 30 7.19 2.63 11.48
N THR A 31 8.49 2.72 11.22
CA THR A 31 9.38 1.56 11.00
C THR A 31 9.72 0.80 12.29
N THR A 32 9.47 1.41 13.45
CA THR A 32 9.63 0.74 14.75
C THR A 32 8.44 -0.16 15.03
N ILE A 33 7.25 0.21 14.57
CA ILE A 33 6.00 -0.55 14.73
C ILE A 33 5.86 -1.53 13.57
N ILE A 34 5.79 -1.03 12.33
CA ILE A 34 5.56 -1.81 11.12
C ILE A 34 6.86 -2.41 10.60
N LYS A 35 6.93 -3.74 10.57
CA LYS A 35 8.14 -4.48 10.18
C LYS A 35 8.29 -4.69 8.69
N GLN A 36 7.17 -4.73 7.97
CA GLN A 36 7.14 -4.94 6.52
C GLN A 36 6.24 -3.88 5.87
N PRO A 37 6.76 -2.66 5.65
CA PRO A 37 6.03 -1.63 4.93
C PRO A 37 5.62 -2.11 3.52
N MET A 38 4.44 -1.69 3.08
CA MET A 38 3.93 -1.95 1.73
C MET A 38 3.01 -0.81 1.31
N ASP A 39 2.99 -0.51 0.02
CA ASP A 39 2.21 0.56 -0.60
C ASP A 39 1.97 0.26 -2.09
N LEU A 40 1.05 0.98 -2.71
CA LEU A 40 0.64 0.71 -4.09
C LEU A 40 1.71 1.05 -5.13
N GLU A 41 2.64 1.98 -4.87
CA GLU A 41 3.75 2.31 -5.76
C GLU A 41 4.80 1.19 -5.75
N THR A 42 5.11 0.63 -4.58
CA THR A 42 5.93 -0.57 -4.43
C THR A 42 5.26 -1.77 -5.11
N MET A 43 3.96 -1.97 -4.92
CA MET A 43 3.23 -3.04 -5.60
C MET A 43 3.26 -2.88 -7.13
N MET A 44 3.15 -1.66 -7.66
CA MET A 44 3.25 -1.39 -9.10
C MET A 44 4.64 -1.76 -9.64
N THR A 45 5.67 -1.35 -8.91
CA THR A 45 7.07 -1.72 -9.20
C THR A 45 7.22 -3.24 -9.25
N LYS A 46 6.62 -3.97 -8.30
CA LYS A 46 6.62 -5.45 -8.31
C LYS A 46 5.90 -6.04 -9.52
N VAL A 47 4.82 -5.42 -10.01
CA VAL A 47 4.16 -5.84 -11.26
C VAL A 47 5.08 -5.63 -12.46
N ASP A 48 5.66 -4.44 -12.61
CA ASP A 48 6.52 -4.10 -13.75
C ASP A 48 7.75 -5.03 -13.83
N PHE A 49 8.31 -5.38 -12.67
CA PHE A 49 9.44 -6.32 -12.56
C PHE A 49 9.03 -7.79 -12.46
N HIS A 50 7.76 -8.14 -12.72
CA HIS A 50 7.27 -9.52 -12.74
C HIS A 50 7.58 -10.30 -11.44
N ARG A 51 7.43 -9.63 -10.29
CA ARG A 51 7.74 -10.17 -8.96
C ARG A 51 6.59 -10.92 -8.29
N TYR A 52 5.41 -10.93 -8.90
CA TYR A 52 4.29 -11.76 -8.46
C TYR A 52 4.21 -12.99 -9.36
N GLU A 53 4.37 -14.18 -8.78
CA GLU A 53 4.29 -15.44 -9.51
C GLU A 53 2.82 -15.82 -9.75
N CYS A 54 1.95 -15.44 -8.82
CA CYS A 54 0.52 -15.67 -8.93
C CYS A 54 -0.33 -14.54 -8.31
N ALA A 55 -1.64 -14.59 -8.58
CA ALA A 55 -2.59 -13.63 -8.03
C ALA A 55 -2.63 -13.66 -6.49
N LYS A 56 -2.31 -14.80 -5.85
CA LYS A 56 -2.26 -14.89 -4.38
C LYS A 56 -1.16 -14.01 -3.81
N ASP A 57 0.00 -13.92 -4.45
CA ASP A 57 1.11 -13.07 -3.98
C ASP A 57 0.73 -11.58 -4.02
N PHE A 58 0.05 -11.16 -5.09
CA PHE A 58 -0.48 -9.81 -5.20
C PHE A 58 -1.54 -9.51 -4.12
N LEU A 59 -2.44 -10.46 -3.86
CA LEU A 59 -3.45 -10.31 -2.81
C LEU A 59 -2.83 -10.25 -1.41
N ASN A 60 -1.72 -10.96 -1.16
CA ASN A 60 -1.02 -10.92 0.12
C ASN A 60 -0.47 -9.51 0.40
N ASP A 61 0.06 -8.81 -0.61
CA ASP A 61 0.54 -7.44 -0.43
C ASP A 61 -0.61 -6.43 -0.21
N ILE A 62 -1.77 -6.65 -0.84
CA ILE A 62 -2.98 -5.87 -0.53
C ILE A 62 -3.38 -6.08 0.94
N GLU A 63 -3.41 -7.34 1.38
CA GLU A 63 -3.74 -7.69 2.76
C GLU A 63 -2.73 -7.08 3.74
N LEU A 64 -1.44 -7.08 3.40
CA LEU A 64 -0.38 -6.47 4.18
C LEU A 64 -0.57 -4.95 4.36
N ILE A 65 -0.98 -4.23 3.32
CA ILE A 65 -1.33 -2.79 3.44
C ILE A 65 -2.44 -2.61 4.49
N CYS A 66 -3.49 -3.43 4.45
CA CYS A 66 -4.58 -3.37 5.42
C CYS A 66 -4.12 -3.73 6.84
N GLN A 67 -3.31 -4.77 6.99
CA GLN A 67 -2.78 -5.21 8.28
C GLN A 67 -1.88 -4.13 8.90
N ASN A 68 -0.95 -3.55 8.12
CA ASN A 68 -0.11 -2.46 8.56
C ASN A 68 -0.92 -1.23 8.98
N ALA A 69 -1.98 -0.91 8.23
CA ALA A 69 -2.86 0.21 8.56
C ALA A 69 -3.59 -0.01 9.91
N LEU A 70 -4.05 -1.24 10.17
CA LEU A 70 -4.72 -1.62 11.42
C LEU A 70 -3.76 -1.75 12.60
N GLU A 71 -2.53 -2.22 12.37
CA GLU A 71 -1.50 -2.35 13.40
C GLU A 71 -0.97 -0.97 13.84
N TYR A 72 -0.74 -0.08 12.88
CA TYR A 72 -0.27 1.28 13.16
C TYR A 72 -1.40 2.19 13.67
N ASN A 73 -2.62 2.02 13.15
CA ASN A 73 -3.81 2.77 13.56
C ASN A 73 -4.86 1.82 14.18
N PRO A 74 -4.57 1.16 15.32
CA PRO A 74 -5.56 0.33 15.99
C PRO A 74 -6.74 1.22 16.35
N ALA A 75 -7.96 0.76 16.05
CA ALA A 75 -9.18 1.52 16.25
C ALA A 75 -9.21 2.18 17.64
N ARG A 76 -9.34 3.50 17.64
CA ARG A 76 -9.63 4.28 18.84
C ARG A 76 -11.06 4.02 19.31
#